data_AF-A0A4Q6G5U7-F1
#
_entry.id   AF-A0A4Q6G5U7-F1
#
_cell.length_a   1.000
_cell.length_b   1.000
_cell.length_c   1.000
_cell.angle_alpha   90.00
_cell.angle_beta   90.00
_cell.angle_gamma   90.00
#
_symmetry.space_group_name_H-M   'P 1'
#
loop_
_entity.id
_entity.type
_entity.pdbx_description
1 polymer ?
#
loop_
_entity_poly.entity_id
_entity_poly.type
_entity_poly.pdbx_seq_one_letter_code
_entity_poly.pdbx_strand_id
1 'polypeptide(L)'
;MKSKALFRLQKNLELAFPLAIAVFAAVLSINDLFAGRFGSDELQLSNSRNNAYQWYQAKGIKETMLEGQLELLESLLLSGAIDKTKIPAVEDVVVDSKQRIVRYKQEKKEILIGSKALPKDKWVQDIDGEMGKVVGAKEYDTYLIDLGRAGDSFDIASMLLQICLVIGAIGMIVHRESMKIAFFRITLSAGLIGSLFFSQALWLANQIPY
;
A
#
# COMPACT_ATOMS: atom_id res chain seq x y z
N MET A 1 -62.09 6.54 -3.91
CA MET A 1 -61.56 5.37 -4.66
C MET A 1 -60.06 5.52 -4.87
N LYS A 2 -59.21 4.81 -4.11
CA LYS A 2 -57.78 4.74 -4.45
C LYS A 2 -57.66 3.99 -5.79
N SER A 3 -57.05 4.61 -6.79
CA SER A 3 -56.81 4.01 -8.11
C SER A 3 -56.12 2.65 -7.96
N LYS A 4 -56.56 1.62 -8.69
CA LYS A 4 -55.92 0.28 -8.75
C LYS A 4 -54.40 0.36 -9.01
N ALA A 5 -53.93 1.44 -9.63
CA ALA A 5 -52.51 1.72 -9.84
C ALA A 5 -51.74 1.96 -8.53
N LEU A 6 -52.27 2.75 -7.59
CA LEU A 6 -51.61 3.05 -6.30
C LEU A 6 -51.48 1.79 -5.45
N PHE A 7 -52.50 0.92 -5.46
CA PHE A 7 -52.47 -0.34 -4.72
C PHE A 7 -51.42 -1.34 -5.27
N ARG A 8 -51.27 -1.40 -6.60
CA ARG A 8 -50.20 -2.19 -7.24
C ARG A 8 -48.81 -1.60 -6.95
N LEU A 9 -48.68 -0.28 -6.99
CA LEU A 9 -47.43 0.41 -6.70
C LEU A 9 -46.99 0.18 -5.25
N GLN A 10 -47.92 0.26 -4.31
CA GLN A 10 -47.67 0.05 -2.88
C GLN A 10 -47.23 -1.41 -2.60
N LYS A 11 -47.93 -2.39 -3.17
CA LYS A 11 -47.56 -3.82 -3.05
C LYS A 11 -46.19 -4.12 -3.67
N ASN A 12 -45.86 -3.51 -4.80
CA ASN A 12 -44.56 -3.68 -5.45
C ASN A 12 -43.43 -3.04 -4.64
N LEU A 13 -43.65 -1.86 -4.05
CA LEU A 13 -42.64 -1.19 -3.21
C LEU A 13 -42.38 -1.95 -1.90
N GLU A 14 -43.40 -2.55 -1.30
CA GLU A 14 -43.25 -3.37 -0.08
C GLU A 14 -42.34 -4.59 -0.30
N LEU A 15 -42.29 -5.12 -1.51
CA LEU A 15 -41.41 -6.22 -1.89
C LEU A 15 -40.05 -5.73 -2.43
N ALA A 16 -40.03 -4.56 -3.08
CA ALA A 16 -38.83 -3.99 -3.66
C ALA A 16 -37.82 -3.48 -2.63
N PHE A 17 -38.25 -2.90 -1.50
CA PHE A 17 -37.34 -2.43 -0.44
C PHE A 17 -36.52 -3.57 0.17
N PRO A 18 -37.12 -4.66 0.71
CA PRO A 18 -36.37 -5.78 1.25
C PRO A 18 -35.43 -6.42 0.22
N LEU A 19 -35.87 -6.52 -1.03
CA LEU A 19 -35.05 -7.07 -2.11
C LEU A 19 -33.83 -6.17 -2.39
N ALA A 20 -34.02 -4.85 -2.51
CA ALA A 20 -32.93 -3.91 -2.74
C ALA A 20 -31.93 -3.92 -1.58
N ILE A 21 -32.43 -3.94 -0.34
CA ILE A 21 -31.59 -4.06 0.87
C ILE A 21 -30.79 -5.36 0.84
N ALA A 22 -31.42 -6.50 0.53
CA ALA A 22 -30.73 -7.78 0.47
C ALA A 22 -29.63 -7.79 -0.60
N VAL A 23 -29.89 -7.23 -1.78
CA VAL A 23 -28.90 -7.12 -2.86
C VAL A 23 -27.74 -6.21 -2.44
N PHE A 24 -27.99 -5.02 -1.91
CA PHE A 24 -26.92 -4.11 -1.49
C PHE A 24 -26.18 -4.60 -0.25
N ALA A 25 -26.82 -5.37 0.63
CA ALA A 25 -26.15 -6.02 1.76
C ALA A 25 -25.18 -7.11 1.29
N ALA A 26 -25.55 -7.87 0.25
CA ALA A 26 -24.64 -8.82 -0.39
C ALA A 26 -23.43 -8.11 -1.01
N VAL A 27 -23.65 -6.99 -1.71
CA VAL A 27 -22.55 -6.16 -2.26
C VAL A 27 -21.65 -5.63 -1.15
N LEU A 28 -22.24 -5.12 -0.05
CA LEU A 28 -21.48 -4.64 1.12
C LEU A 28 -20.62 -5.75 1.73
N SER A 29 -21.18 -6.95 1.91
CA SER A 29 -20.42 -8.09 2.47
C SER A 29 -19.24 -8.49 1.59
N ILE A 30 -19.40 -8.39 0.25
CA ILE A 30 -18.29 -8.62 -0.68
C ILE A 30 -17.25 -7.49 -0.54
N ASN A 31 -17.69 -6.22 -0.50
CA ASN A 31 -16.81 -5.06 -0.31
C ASN A 31 -15.95 -5.19 0.96
N ASP A 32 -16.57 -5.53 2.10
CA ASP A 32 -15.88 -5.68 3.38
C ASP A 32 -14.84 -6.81 3.35
N LEU A 33 -15.12 -7.91 2.63
CA LEU A 33 -14.15 -9.00 2.45
C LEU A 33 -12.91 -8.54 1.67
N PHE A 34 -13.11 -7.79 0.58
CA PHE A 34 -12.00 -7.24 -0.20
C PHE A 34 -11.23 -6.18 0.60
N ALA A 35 -11.93 -5.23 1.25
CA ALA A 35 -11.32 -4.21 2.10
C ALA A 35 -10.42 -4.82 3.18
N GLY A 36 -10.89 -5.88 3.85
CA GLY A 36 -10.09 -6.60 4.86
C GLY A 36 -8.81 -7.22 4.29
N ARG A 37 -8.86 -7.76 3.07
CA ARG A 37 -7.67 -8.28 2.38
C ARG A 37 -6.67 -7.16 2.05
N PHE A 38 -7.13 -6.02 1.54
CA PHE A 38 -6.26 -4.88 1.23
C PHE A 38 -5.56 -4.35 2.48
N GLY A 39 -6.26 -4.27 3.61
CA GLY A 39 -5.64 -3.91 4.88
C GLY A 39 -4.51 -4.89 5.29
N SER A 40 -4.68 -6.19 5.06
CA SER A 40 -3.61 -7.16 5.33
C SER A 40 -2.42 -7.02 4.38
N ASP A 41 -2.69 -6.76 3.09
CA ASP A 41 -1.63 -6.58 2.10
C ASP A 41 -0.85 -5.27 2.36
N GLU A 42 -1.52 -4.21 2.83
CA GLU A 42 -0.89 -2.94 3.23
C GLU A 42 0.06 -3.14 4.40
N LEU A 43 -0.35 -3.91 5.41
CA LEU A 43 0.50 -4.26 6.54
C LEU A 43 1.73 -5.05 6.11
N GLN A 44 1.56 -6.03 5.21
CA GLN A 44 2.69 -6.80 4.68
C GLN A 44 3.66 -5.92 3.89
N LEU A 45 3.13 -5.03 3.05
CA LEU A 45 3.91 -4.13 2.23
C LEU A 45 4.63 -3.07 3.08
N SER A 46 3.96 -2.55 4.11
CA SER A 46 4.52 -1.63 5.11
C SER A 46 5.66 -2.28 5.89
N ASN A 47 5.51 -3.55 6.27
CA ASN A 47 6.60 -4.33 6.86
C ASN A 47 7.78 -4.50 5.89
N SER A 48 7.49 -4.80 4.62
CA SER A 48 8.52 -4.96 3.58
C SER A 48 9.29 -3.66 3.33
N ARG A 49 8.58 -2.52 3.29
CA ARG A 49 9.15 -1.17 3.27
C ARG A 49 10.07 -0.95 4.47
N ASN A 50 9.59 -1.23 5.67
CA ASN A 50 10.37 -1.04 6.90
C ASN A 50 11.64 -1.90 6.88
N ASN A 51 11.54 -3.15 6.44
CA ASN A 51 12.69 -4.03 6.28
C ASN A 51 13.70 -3.47 5.27
N ALA A 52 13.23 -2.92 4.13
CA ALA A 52 14.10 -2.29 3.14
C ALA A 52 14.82 -1.05 3.70
N TYR A 53 14.12 -0.18 4.44
CA TYR A 53 14.73 0.97 5.11
C TYR A 53 15.70 0.56 6.23
N GLN A 54 15.36 -0.44 7.02
CA GLN A 54 16.26 -0.99 8.04
C GLN A 54 17.52 -1.58 7.40
N TRP A 55 17.38 -2.28 6.27
CA TRP A 55 18.52 -2.80 5.52
C TRP A 55 19.42 -1.67 5.00
N TYR A 56 18.83 -0.63 4.41
CA TYR A 56 19.54 0.58 3.99
C TYR A 56 20.30 1.24 5.15
N GLN A 57 19.64 1.41 6.30
CA GLN A 57 20.24 1.99 7.50
C GLN A 57 21.38 1.13 8.04
N ALA A 58 21.21 -0.19 8.10
CA ALA A 58 22.25 -1.11 8.54
C ALA A 58 23.49 -1.03 7.65
N LYS A 59 23.31 -0.88 6.33
CA LYS A 59 24.42 -0.64 5.40
C LYS A 59 25.08 0.72 5.62
N GLY A 60 24.29 1.76 5.89
CA GLY A 60 24.79 3.09 6.27
C GLY A 60 25.64 3.07 7.55
N ILE A 61 25.21 2.34 8.58
CA ILE A 61 25.99 2.21 9.84
C ILE A 61 27.34 1.52 9.56
N LYS A 62 27.35 0.45 8.75
CA LYS A 62 28.59 -0.24 8.36
C LYS A 62 29.53 0.65 7.57
N GLU A 63 28.99 1.46 6.66
CA GLU A 63 29.73 2.46 5.89
C GLU A 63 30.36 3.52 6.82
N THR A 64 29.57 4.17 7.67
CA THR A 64 30.08 5.20 8.61
C THR A 64 31.10 4.63 9.60
N MET A 65 30.91 3.38 10.05
CA MET A 65 31.89 2.70 10.90
C MET A 65 33.23 2.49 10.17
N LEU A 66 33.20 2.09 8.90
CA LEU A 66 34.41 1.96 8.08
C LEU A 66 35.05 3.31 7.77
N GLU A 67 34.26 4.34 7.49
CA GLU A 67 34.77 5.71 7.26
C GLU A 67 35.50 6.22 8.51
N GLY A 68 34.93 6.03 9.71
CA GLY A 68 35.60 6.40 10.97
C GLY A 68 36.89 5.59 11.24
N GLN A 69 36.91 4.30 10.92
CA GLN A 69 38.12 3.49 11.01
C GLN A 69 39.20 3.97 10.02
N LEU A 70 38.79 4.34 8.81
CA LEU A 70 39.68 4.87 7.78
C LEU A 70 40.31 6.19 8.22
N GLU A 71 39.50 7.14 8.70
CA GLU A 71 39.98 8.44 9.20
C GLU A 71 40.98 8.27 10.35
N LEU A 72 40.73 7.32 11.25
CA LEU A 72 41.66 6.98 12.33
C LEU A 72 42.99 6.44 11.79
N LEU A 73 42.95 5.49 10.85
CA LEU A 73 44.15 4.91 10.25
C LEU A 73 44.95 5.95 9.47
N GLU A 74 44.29 6.81 8.69
CA GLU A 74 44.94 7.90 7.96
C GLU A 74 45.59 8.92 8.92
N SER A 75 44.93 9.26 10.03
CA SER A 75 45.50 10.13 11.08
C SER A 75 46.73 9.50 11.76
N LEU A 76 46.70 8.19 12.03
CA LEU A 76 47.83 7.45 12.61
C LEU A 76 49.03 7.36 11.64
N LEU A 77 48.77 7.19 10.35
CA LEU A 77 49.81 7.25 9.30
C LEU A 77 50.42 8.65 9.22
N LEU A 78 49.59 9.71 9.19
CA LEU A 78 50.05 11.10 9.10
C LEU A 78 50.86 11.56 10.32
N SER A 79 50.49 11.09 11.51
CA SER A 79 51.20 11.41 12.76
C SER A 79 52.52 10.64 12.92
N GLY A 80 52.80 9.65 12.06
CA GLY A 80 53.97 8.79 12.18
C GLY A 80 53.93 7.86 13.40
N ALA A 81 52.74 7.64 13.97
CA ALA A 81 52.55 6.78 15.14
C ALA A 81 52.71 5.28 14.83
N ILE A 82 52.70 4.91 13.54
CA ILE A 82 52.84 3.53 13.06
C ILE A 82 54.29 3.23 12.75
N ASP A 83 54.77 2.07 13.20
CA ASP A 83 56.11 1.57 12.90
C ASP A 83 56.33 1.49 11.38
N LYS A 84 57.49 1.98 10.91
CA LYS A 84 57.85 2.04 9.47
C LYS A 84 57.78 0.68 8.76
N THR A 85 57.99 -0.41 9.49
CA THR A 85 57.93 -1.77 8.96
C THR A 85 56.49 -2.28 8.75
N LYS A 86 55.50 -1.63 9.37
CA LYS A 86 54.07 -2.01 9.32
C LYS A 86 53.23 -1.12 8.41
N ILE A 87 53.79 -0.01 7.92
CA ILE A 87 53.11 0.91 7.00
C ILE A 87 52.47 0.20 5.79
N PRO A 88 53.16 -0.71 5.06
CA PRO A 88 52.56 -1.35 3.89
C PRO A 88 51.30 -2.17 4.23
N ALA A 89 51.32 -2.87 5.38
CA ALA A 89 50.16 -3.65 5.82
C ALA A 89 48.96 -2.77 6.20
N VAL A 90 49.21 -1.55 6.71
CA VAL A 90 48.16 -0.59 7.04
C VAL A 90 47.61 0.06 5.77
N GLU A 91 48.46 0.36 4.79
CA GLU A 91 48.03 0.88 3.48
C GLU A 91 47.12 -0.11 2.75
N ASP A 92 47.41 -1.42 2.80
CA ASP A 92 46.54 -2.46 2.25
C ASP A 92 45.13 -2.44 2.89
N VAL A 93 45.06 -2.29 4.22
CA VAL A 93 43.79 -2.18 4.95
C VAL A 93 43.04 -0.91 4.56
N VAL A 94 43.73 0.20 4.37
CA VAL A 94 43.13 1.47 3.90
C VAL A 94 42.54 1.30 2.51
N VAL A 95 43.25 0.64 1.59
CA VAL A 95 42.77 0.39 0.22
C VAL A 95 41.53 -0.52 0.22
N ASP A 96 41.58 -1.65 0.93
CA ASP A 96 40.44 -2.56 1.07
C ASP A 96 39.23 -1.85 1.71
N SER A 97 39.45 -1.04 2.75
CA SER A 97 38.39 -0.27 3.40
C SER A 97 37.73 0.73 2.44
N LYS A 98 38.52 1.44 1.62
CA LYS A 98 37.99 2.35 0.58
C LYS A 98 37.13 1.60 -0.45
N GLN A 99 37.57 0.42 -0.88
CA GLN A 99 36.79 -0.41 -1.82
C GLN A 99 35.46 -0.86 -1.20
N ARG A 100 35.47 -1.29 0.07
CA ARG A 100 34.25 -1.69 0.80
C ARG A 100 33.29 -0.53 0.99
N ILE A 101 33.77 0.68 1.28
CA ILE A 101 32.95 1.89 1.37
C ILE A 101 32.24 2.17 0.04
N VAL A 102 32.96 2.11 -1.09
CA VAL A 102 32.37 2.30 -2.42
C VAL A 102 31.29 1.24 -2.70
N ARG A 103 31.57 -0.02 -2.37
CA ARG A 103 30.58 -1.10 -2.48
C ARG A 103 29.33 -0.80 -1.65
N TYR A 104 29.47 -0.46 -0.38
CA TYR A 104 28.31 -0.13 0.47
C TYR A 104 27.50 1.06 -0.04
N LYS A 105 28.15 2.09 -0.61
CA LYS A 105 27.46 3.22 -1.26
C LYS A 105 26.59 2.76 -2.43
N GLN A 106 27.09 1.84 -3.27
CA GLN A 106 26.33 1.29 -4.40
C GLN A 106 25.18 0.39 -3.92
N GLU A 107 25.44 -0.49 -2.96
CA GLU A 107 24.44 -1.37 -2.35
C GLU A 107 23.28 -0.57 -1.72
N LYS A 108 23.57 0.49 -0.97
CA LYS A 108 22.55 1.39 -0.41
C LYS A 108 21.69 2.05 -1.49
N LYS A 109 22.31 2.47 -2.59
CA LYS A 109 21.58 3.09 -3.70
C LYS A 109 20.61 2.10 -4.34
N GLU A 110 21.03 0.85 -4.52
CA GLU A 110 20.17 -0.22 -5.02
C GLU A 110 19.02 -0.54 -4.06
N ILE A 111 19.26 -0.62 -2.75
CA ILE A 111 18.19 -0.84 -1.75
C ILE A 111 17.18 0.32 -1.72
N LEU A 112 17.63 1.55 -1.91
CA LEU A 112 16.76 2.72 -1.84
C LEU A 112 15.83 2.84 -3.06
N ILE A 113 16.36 2.63 -4.26
CA ILE A 113 15.66 2.93 -5.52
C ILE A 113 15.12 1.65 -6.18
N GLY A 114 15.73 0.49 -5.90
CA GLY A 114 15.40 -0.79 -6.51
C GLY A 114 16.30 -1.12 -7.70
N SER A 115 16.50 -2.40 -7.97
CA SER A 115 17.31 -2.86 -9.10
C SER A 115 16.65 -2.56 -10.45
N LYS A 116 15.31 -2.48 -10.51
CA LYS A 116 14.56 -2.14 -11.74
C LYS A 116 14.88 -0.74 -12.25
N ALA A 117 15.10 0.20 -11.34
CA ALA A 117 15.45 1.58 -11.66
C ALA A 117 16.95 1.79 -11.95
N LEU A 118 17.78 0.77 -11.75
CA LEU A 118 19.22 0.82 -12.00
C LEU A 118 19.61 0.00 -13.24
N PRO A 119 20.60 0.47 -14.01
CA PRO A 119 21.13 -0.31 -15.11
C PRO A 119 21.90 -1.53 -14.58
N LYS A 120 21.91 -2.63 -15.36
CA LYS A 120 22.40 -3.95 -14.91
C LYS A 120 23.86 -3.98 -14.46
N ASP A 121 24.68 -3.06 -14.98
CA ASP A 121 26.07 -2.84 -14.61
C ASP A 121 26.26 -2.30 -13.18
N LYS A 122 25.17 -1.82 -12.55
CA LYS A 122 25.17 -1.26 -11.19
C LYS A 122 24.43 -2.12 -10.18
N TRP A 123 24.06 -3.34 -10.55
CA TRP A 123 23.54 -4.31 -9.61
C TRP A 123 24.71 -4.84 -8.79
N VAL A 124 24.61 -4.72 -7.47
CA VAL A 124 25.67 -5.12 -6.53
C VAL A 124 25.13 -6.12 -5.51
N GLN A 125 23.81 -6.11 -5.27
CA GLN A 125 23.15 -7.02 -4.36
C GLN A 125 22.64 -8.27 -5.06
N ASP A 126 22.92 -9.38 -4.40
CA ASP A 126 22.38 -10.69 -4.71
C ASP A 126 21.32 -11.03 -3.65
N ILE A 127 20.10 -11.36 -4.09
CA ILE A 127 19.06 -11.95 -3.25
C ILE A 127 18.87 -13.40 -3.72
N ASP A 128 19.21 -14.35 -2.85
CA ASP A 128 19.06 -15.81 -3.07
C ASP A 128 19.77 -16.37 -4.32
N GLY A 129 20.89 -15.77 -4.75
CA GLY A 129 21.67 -16.17 -5.92
C GLY A 129 21.31 -15.42 -7.21
N GLU A 130 20.36 -14.48 -7.16
CA GLU A 130 19.88 -13.72 -8.32
C GLU A 130 20.00 -12.19 -8.13
N MET A 131 20.77 -11.57 -9.01
CA MET A 131 20.89 -10.12 -9.13
C MET A 131 19.64 -9.53 -9.79
N GLY A 132 19.26 -8.31 -9.42
CA GLY A 132 18.16 -7.59 -10.08
C GLY A 132 16.78 -7.75 -9.42
N LYS A 133 16.69 -8.49 -8.31
CA LYS A 133 15.45 -8.73 -7.56
C LYS A 133 15.18 -7.74 -6.43
N VAL A 134 16.07 -6.77 -6.18
CA VAL A 134 15.89 -5.83 -5.08
C VAL A 134 14.74 -4.88 -5.40
N VAL A 135 13.66 -4.97 -4.62
CA VAL A 135 12.58 -3.98 -4.62
C VAL A 135 13.02 -2.78 -3.78
N GLY A 136 12.93 -1.59 -4.36
CA GLY A 136 13.39 -0.37 -3.72
C GLY A 136 12.51 0.06 -2.56
N ALA A 137 13.10 0.62 -1.50
CA ALA A 137 12.33 1.23 -0.40
C ALA A 137 11.33 2.29 -0.91
N LYS A 138 11.71 3.07 -1.93
CA LYS A 138 10.83 4.05 -2.59
C LYS A 138 9.77 3.42 -3.51
N GLU A 139 10.03 2.24 -4.05
CA GLU A 139 9.03 1.51 -4.83
C GLU A 139 7.90 1.07 -3.89
N TYR A 140 8.24 0.57 -2.69
CA TYR A 140 7.27 0.27 -1.65
C TYR A 140 6.44 1.48 -1.20
N ASP A 141 7.05 2.66 -1.08
CA ASP A 141 6.31 3.90 -0.77
C ASP A 141 5.24 4.19 -1.83
N THR A 142 5.56 3.98 -3.11
CA THR A 142 4.62 4.19 -4.22
C THR A 142 3.48 3.19 -4.17
N TYR A 143 3.81 1.91 -3.96
CA TYR A 143 2.81 0.84 -3.84
C TYR A 143 1.88 1.07 -2.65
N LEU A 144 2.37 1.53 -1.49
CA LEU A 144 1.55 1.86 -0.34
C LEU A 144 0.60 3.03 -0.61
N ILE A 145 1.03 4.05 -1.35
CA ILE A 145 0.16 5.18 -1.72
C ILE A 145 -0.99 4.70 -2.62
N ASP A 146 -0.70 3.86 -3.61
CA ASP A 146 -1.72 3.35 -4.52
C ASP A 146 -2.67 2.38 -3.81
N LEU A 147 -2.15 1.58 -2.88
CA LEU A 147 -2.96 0.68 -2.05
C LEU A 147 -3.86 1.46 -1.09
N GLY A 148 -3.34 2.52 -0.47
CA GLY A 148 -4.13 3.42 0.38
C GLY A 148 -5.28 4.07 -0.38
N ARG A 149 -5.07 4.51 -1.63
CA ARG A 149 -6.14 5.05 -2.49
C ARG A 149 -7.22 4.03 -2.82
N ALA A 150 -6.83 2.77 -3.02
CA ALA A 150 -7.79 1.68 -3.20
C ALA A 150 -8.58 1.43 -1.91
N GLY A 151 -7.91 1.40 -0.75
CA GLY A 151 -8.52 1.31 0.58
C GLY A 151 -9.55 2.42 0.83
N ASP A 152 -9.19 3.68 0.59
CA ASP A 152 -10.10 4.82 0.73
C ASP A 152 -11.38 4.65 -0.10
N SER A 153 -11.26 4.08 -1.30
CA SER A 153 -12.40 3.80 -2.18
C SER A 153 -13.30 2.70 -1.64
N PHE A 154 -12.73 1.65 -1.03
CA PHE A 154 -13.49 0.59 -0.34
C PHE A 154 -14.24 1.14 0.88
N ASP A 155 -13.61 2.03 1.67
CA ASP A 155 -14.24 2.64 2.84
C ASP A 155 -15.44 3.53 2.45
N ILE A 156 -15.29 4.35 1.41
CA ILE A 156 -16.38 5.16 0.86
C ILE A 156 -17.52 4.26 0.36
N ALA A 157 -17.19 3.16 -0.33
CA ALA A 157 -18.18 2.20 -0.79
C ALA A 157 -18.96 1.57 0.39
N SER A 158 -18.26 1.10 1.43
CA SER A 158 -18.89 0.57 2.64
C SER A 158 -19.81 1.58 3.30
N MET A 159 -19.35 2.83 3.48
CA MET A 159 -20.16 3.89 4.07
C MET A 159 -21.45 4.14 3.28
N LEU A 160 -21.36 4.28 1.95
CA LEU A 160 -22.52 4.54 1.09
C LEU A 160 -23.51 3.37 1.07
N LEU A 161 -23.00 2.14 1.04
CA LEU A 161 -23.83 0.94 1.10
C LEU A 161 -24.52 0.80 2.47
N GLN A 162 -23.83 1.05 3.58
CA GLN A 162 -24.44 1.07 4.92
C GLN A 162 -25.55 2.13 5.02
N ILE A 163 -25.30 3.34 4.52
CA ILE A 163 -26.32 4.41 4.46
C ILE A 163 -27.51 3.97 3.60
N CYS A 164 -27.27 3.32 2.45
CA CYS A 164 -28.32 2.76 1.61
C CYS A 164 -29.22 1.79 2.39
N LEU A 165 -28.63 0.87 3.17
CA LEU A 165 -29.38 -0.10 3.98
C LEU A 165 -30.23 0.60 5.06
N VAL A 166 -29.65 1.59 5.75
CA VAL A 166 -30.36 2.36 6.80
C VAL A 166 -31.55 3.13 6.20
N ILE A 167 -31.32 3.86 5.11
CA ILE A 167 -32.39 4.61 4.42
C ILE A 167 -33.45 3.66 3.88
N GLY A 168 -33.05 2.51 3.34
CA GLY A 168 -33.96 1.47 2.86
C GLY A 168 -34.87 0.93 3.98
N ALA A 169 -34.28 0.60 5.13
CA ALA A 169 -35.03 0.13 6.30
C ALA A 169 -36.02 1.17 6.82
N ILE A 170 -35.62 2.44 6.90
CA ILE A 170 -36.52 3.55 7.26
C ILE A 170 -37.64 3.67 6.22
N GLY A 171 -37.31 3.56 4.92
CA GLY A 171 -38.26 3.61 3.82
C GLY A 171 -39.35 2.54 3.88
N MET A 172 -39.06 1.37 4.46
CA MET A 172 -40.06 0.32 4.72
C MET A 172 -41.12 0.75 5.74
N ILE A 173 -40.74 1.53 6.75
CA ILE A 173 -41.61 1.96 7.85
C ILE A 173 -42.49 3.16 7.44
N VAL A 174 -42.11 3.90 6.40
CA VAL A 174 -42.85 5.09 5.94
C VAL A 174 -44.16 4.70 5.25
N HIS A 175 -45.28 5.21 5.78
CA HIS A 175 -46.62 4.91 5.28
C HIS A 175 -47.12 5.91 4.22
N ARG A 176 -46.51 7.10 4.13
CA ARG A 176 -46.91 8.13 3.16
C ARG A 176 -46.32 7.84 1.78
N GLU A 177 -47.17 7.64 0.79
CA GLU A 177 -46.79 7.16 -0.55
C GLU A 177 -45.76 8.03 -1.28
N SER A 178 -45.92 9.36 -1.27
CA SER A 178 -44.94 10.28 -1.88
C SER A 178 -43.56 10.20 -1.22
N MET A 179 -43.53 10.04 0.10
CA MET A 179 -42.28 9.89 0.86
C MET A 179 -41.66 8.51 0.59
N LYS A 180 -42.46 7.45 0.54
CA LYS A 180 -41.99 6.08 0.26
C LYS A 180 -41.26 5.98 -1.08
N ILE A 181 -41.78 6.63 -2.13
CA ILE A 181 -41.11 6.71 -3.44
C ILE A 181 -39.81 7.51 -3.36
N ALA A 182 -39.80 8.64 -2.64
CA ALA A 182 -38.60 9.45 -2.46
C ALA A 182 -37.49 8.67 -1.74
N PHE A 183 -37.82 8.01 -0.63
CA PHE A 183 -36.89 7.15 0.11
C PHE A 183 -36.37 6.00 -0.77
N PHE A 184 -37.24 5.35 -1.54
CA PHE A 184 -36.82 4.28 -2.45
C PHE A 184 -35.82 4.76 -3.50
N ARG A 185 -36.04 5.95 -4.09
CA ARG A 185 -35.10 6.56 -5.04
C ARG A 185 -33.76 6.88 -4.39
N ILE A 186 -33.77 7.41 -3.16
CA ILE A 186 -32.55 7.72 -2.42
C ILE A 186 -31.78 6.42 -2.12
N THR A 187 -32.45 5.39 -1.60
CA THR A 187 -31.86 4.06 -1.38
C THR A 187 -31.20 3.52 -2.66
N LEU A 188 -31.92 3.52 -3.78
CA LEU A 188 -31.37 3.02 -5.04
C LEU A 188 -30.17 3.85 -5.50
N SER A 189 -30.24 5.18 -5.40
CA SER A 189 -29.14 6.05 -5.80
C SER A 189 -27.89 5.85 -4.94
N ALA A 190 -28.04 5.77 -3.61
CA ALA A 190 -26.94 5.54 -2.69
C ALA A 190 -26.31 4.16 -2.92
N GLY A 191 -27.13 3.13 -3.08
CA GLY A 191 -26.64 1.77 -3.35
C GLY A 191 -25.91 1.65 -4.69
N LEU A 192 -26.41 2.31 -5.74
CA LEU A 192 -25.73 2.36 -7.04
C LEU A 192 -24.40 3.11 -6.96
N ILE A 193 -24.36 4.28 -6.33
CA ILE A 193 -23.12 5.05 -6.16
C ILE A 193 -22.10 4.25 -5.34
N GLY A 194 -22.53 3.63 -4.24
CA GLY A 194 -21.65 2.75 -3.44
C GLY A 194 -21.10 1.58 -4.26
N SER A 195 -21.93 0.95 -5.09
CA SER A 195 -21.50 -0.15 -5.98
C SER A 195 -20.51 0.30 -7.07
N LEU A 196 -20.63 1.56 -7.55
CA LEU A 196 -19.68 2.14 -8.48
C LEU A 196 -18.31 2.38 -7.81
N PHE A 197 -18.29 2.90 -6.59
CA PHE A 197 -17.05 3.05 -5.82
C PHE A 197 -16.40 1.70 -5.54
N PHE A 198 -17.17 0.67 -5.19
CA PHE A 198 -16.66 -0.69 -5.04
C PHE A 198 -16.00 -1.21 -6.34
N SER A 199 -16.66 -0.99 -7.48
CA SER A 199 -16.12 -1.40 -8.79
C SER A 199 -14.84 -0.63 -9.15
N GLN A 200 -14.78 0.66 -8.84
CA GLN A 200 -13.58 1.48 -9.01
C GLN A 200 -12.45 1.00 -8.10
N ALA A 201 -12.75 0.66 -6.84
CA ALA A 201 -11.78 0.14 -5.89
C ALA A 201 -11.15 -1.17 -6.37
N LEU A 202 -11.98 -2.10 -6.90
CA LEU A 202 -11.49 -3.34 -7.53
C LEU A 202 -10.63 -3.08 -8.76
N TRP A 203 -11.00 -2.11 -9.60
CA TRP A 203 -10.22 -1.76 -10.78
C TRP A 203 -8.86 -1.18 -10.41
N LEU A 204 -8.81 -0.26 -9.44
CA LEU A 204 -7.59 0.34 -8.95
C LEU A 204 -6.69 -0.72 -8.29
N ALA A 205 -7.28 -1.58 -7.48
CA ALA A 205 -6.58 -2.68 -6.85
C ALA A 205 -5.92 -3.64 -7.86
N ASN A 206 -6.60 -3.94 -8.97
CA ASN A 206 -6.07 -4.84 -9.99
C ASN A 206 -4.93 -4.21 -10.82
N GLN A 207 -4.68 -2.90 -10.69
CA GLN A 207 -3.55 -2.23 -11.33
C GLN A 207 -2.28 -2.26 -10.49
N ILE A 208 -2.37 -2.57 -9.20
CA ILE A 208 -1.21 -2.61 -8.31
C ILE A 208 -0.46 -3.93 -8.60
N PRO A 209 0.73 -3.87 -9.20
CA PRO A 209 1.48 -5.07 -9.53
C PRO A 209 2.11 -5.58 -8.23
N TYR A 210 1.49 -6.61 -7.64
CA TYR A 210 2.14 -7.46 -6.65
C TYR A 210 3.22 -8.32 -7.31
#